data_AF-A0A1Q6W822-F1
#
_entry.id   AF-A0A1Q6W822-F1
#
_cell.length_a   1.000
_cell.length_b   1.000
_cell.length_c   1.000
_cell.angle_alpha   90.00
_cell.angle_beta   90.00
_cell.angle_gamma   90.00
#
_symmetry.space_group_name_H-M   'P 1'
#
loop_
_entity.id
_entity.type
_entity.pdbx_description
1 polymer ?
#
loop_
_entity_poly.entity_id
_entity_poly.type
_entity_poly.pdbx_seq_one_letter_code
_entity_poly.pdbx_strand_id
1 'polypeptide(L)'
;MTRRELLAWLEARRPAPPDMLRPRLVAAVTDADLPLPDHLALLGQRLLARVAGRPEGGRELALDLLAADAFVTYAFEAQAEADVAGLVALAGRVGAASGS
;
A
#
# COMPACT_ATOMS: atom_id res chain seq x y z
N MET A 1 14.23 2.10 0.06
CA MET A 1 13.76 2.07 1.47
C MET A 1 13.79 0.63 1.95
N THR A 2 14.43 0.31 3.08
CA THR A 2 14.44 -1.06 3.62
C THR A 2 13.09 -1.44 4.23
N ARG A 3 12.81 -2.74 4.32
CA ARG A 3 11.64 -3.28 5.03
C ARG A 3 11.51 -2.73 6.45
N ARG A 4 12.63 -2.63 7.18
CA ARG A 4 12.64 -2.13 8.57
C ARG A 4 12.21 -0.67 8.65
N GLU A 5 12.69 0.17 7.76
CA GLU A 5 12.34 1.60 7.72
C GLU A 5 10.88 1.81 7.34
N LEU A 6 10.37 1.03 6.38
CA LEU A 6 8.95 1.08 6.02
C LEU A 6 8.04 0.62 7.16
N LEU A 7 8.40 -0.45 7.88
CA LEU A 7 7.65 -0.89 9.07
C LEU A 7 7.65 0.19 10.16
N ALA A 8 8.79 0.84 10.40
CA ALA A 8 8.87 1.94 11.35
C ALA A 8 7.99 3.14 10.93
N TRP A 9 7.92 3.44 9.63
CA TRP A 9 7.05 4.49 9.10
C TRP A 9 5.56 4.15 9.30
N LEU A 10 5.15 2.90 9.03
CA LEU A 10 3.78 2.43 9.27
C LEU A 10 3.37 2.51 10.74
N GLU A 11 4.27 2.14 11.66
CA GLU A 11 4.06 2.23 13.11
C GLU A 11 3.89 3.66 13.62
N ALA A 12 4.51 4.63 12.93
CA ALA A 12 4.40 6.04 13.25
C ALA A 12 3.08 6.68 12.77
N ARG A 13 2.29 6.02 11.91
CA ARG A 13 1.06 6.62 11.34
C ARG A 13 0.03 6.99 12.39
N ARG A 14 -0.59 8.15 12.21
CA ARG A 14 -1.67 8.68 13.04
C ARG A 14 -2.83 9.16 12.16
N PRO A 15 -4.07 8.72 12.41
CA PRO A 15 -4.47 7.71 13.39
C PRO A 15 -3.82 6.34 13.11
N ALA A 16 -3.62 5.54 14.16
CA ALA A 16 -3.04 4.21 14.00
C ALA A 16 -4.00 3.33 13.16
N PRO A 17 -3.48 2.45 12.28
CA PRO A 17 -4.34 1.52 11.57
C PRO A 17 -5.05 0.57 12.56
N PRO A 18 -6.29 0.16 12.27
CA PRO A 18 -7.02 -0.79 13.12
C PRO A 18 -6.21 -2.06 13.39
N ASP A 19 -6.28 -2.60 14.60
CA ASP A 19 -5.45 -3.74 15.03
C ASP A 19 -5.61 -4.96 14.12
N MET A 20 -6.81 -5.19 13.59
CA MET A 20 -7.07 -6.32 12.68
C MET A 20 -6.39 -6.17 11.30
N LEU A 21 -6.03 -4.95 10.91
CA LEU A 21 -5.39 -4.65 9.63
C LEU A 21 -3.87 -4.73 9.72
N ARG A 22 -3.31 -4.43 10.89
CA ARG A 22 -1.85 -4.36 11.12
C ARG A 22 -1.10 -5.64 10.70
N PRO A 23 -1.56 -6.87 11.01
CA PRO A 23 -0.87 -8.08 10.55
C PRO A 23 -0.79 -8.19 9.03
N ARG A 24 -1.83 -7.74 8.31
CA ARG A 24 -1.86 -7.78 6.83
C ARG A 24 -0.89 -6.79 6.22
N LEU A 25 -0.79 -5.58 6.79
CA LEU A 25 0.20 -4.59 6.37
C LEU A 25 1.62 -5.13 6.57
N VAL A 26 1.94 -5.62 7.79
CA VAL A 26 3.28 -6.15 8.12
C VAL A 26 3.67 -7.34 7.24
N ALA A 27 2.72 -8.25 6.97
CA ALA A 27 2.95 -9.42 6.13
C ALA A 27 3.19 -9.06 4.66
N ALA A 28 2.58 -7.97 4.18
CA ALA A 28 2.72 -7.53 2.79
C ALA A 28 4.05 -6.80 2.52
N VAL A 29 4.70 -6.22 3.53
CA VAL A 29 5.95 -5.48 3.34
C VAL A 29 7.05 -6.40 2.81
N THR A 30 7.58 -6.01 1.65
CA THR A 30 8.75 -6.61 1.01
C THR A 30 9.82 -5.54 0.83
N ASP A 31 11.07 -5.93 0.56
CA ASP A 31 12.10 -4.96 0.18
C ASP A 31 11.89 -4.50 -1.26
N ALA A 32 12.09 -3.19 -1.50
CA ALA A 32 12.11 -2.61 -2.84
C ALA A 32 13.03 -1.39 -2.86
N ASP A 33 13.80 -1.26 -3.94
CA ASP A 33 14.61 -0.08 -4.20
C ASP A 33 13.78 1.00 -4.91
N LEU A 34 12.80 1.52 -4.17
CA LEU A 34 11.88 2.56 -4.64
C LEU A 34 11.77 3.68 -3.60
N PRO A 35 11.44 4.92 -4.05
CA PRO A 35 10.96 5.97 -3.17
C PRO A 35 9.75 5.49 -2.36
N LEU A 36 9.54 6.06 -1.17
CA LEU A 36 8.47 5.62 -0.26
C LEU A 36 7.07 5.62 -0.91
N PRO A 37 6.63 6.68 -1.63
CA PRO A 37 5.32 6.67 -2.28
C PRO A 37 5.16 5.53 -3.29
N ASP A 38 6.18 5.32 -4.13
CA ASP A 38 6.16 4.27 -5.16
C ASP A 38 6.23 2.87 -4.54
N HIS A 39 6.99 2.70 -3.45
CA HIS A 39 7.04 1.44 -2.72
C HIS A 39 5.66 1.10 -2.13
N LEU A 40 5.00 2.05 -1.46
CA LEU A 40 3.66 1.86 -0.91
C LEU A 40 2.64 1.51 -2.01
N ALA A 41 2.67 2.24 -3.14
CA ALA A 41 1.82 1.97 -4.29
C ALA A 41 2.02 0.54 -4.84
N LEU A 42 3.28 0.10 -4.98
CA LEU A 42 3.61 -1.25 -5.43
C LEU A 42 3.04 -2.34 -4.51
N LEU A 43 3.12 -2.15 -3.19
CA LEU A 43 2.58 -3.11 -2.21
C LEU A 43 1.05 -3.21 -2.32
N GLY A 44 0.38 -2.07 -2.47
CA GLY A 44 -1.08 -2.01 -2.68
C GLY A 44 -1.50 -2.74 -3.96
N GLN A 45 -0.83 -2.47 -5.08
CA GLN A 45 -1.09 -3.13 -6.36
C GLN A 45 -0.90 -4.64 -6.29
N ARG A 46 0.18 -5.11 -5.64
CA ARG A 46 0.44 -6.55 -5.47
C ARG A 46 -0.65 -7.23 -4.65
N LEU A 47 -1.15 -6.60 -3.59
CA LEU A 47 -2.27 -7.12 -2.81
C LEU A 47 -3.55 -7.15 -3.64
N LEU A 48 -3.87 -6.07 -4.35
CA LEU A 48 -5.05 -5.98 -5.18
C LEU A 48 -5.07 -7.06 -6.28
N ALA A 49 -3.94 -7.29 -6.95
CA ALA A 49 -3.80 -8.35 -7.94
C ALA A 49 -4.04 -9.75 -7.34
N ARG A 50 -3.57 -10.00 -6.11
CA ARG A 50 -3.82 -11.27 -5.39
C ARG A 50 -5.31 -11.45 -5.05
N VAL A 51 -5.98 -10.38 -4.65
CA VAL A 51 -7.43 -10.36 -4.37
C VAL A 51 -8.21 -10.63 -5.66
N ALA A 52 -7.90 -9.92 -6.74
CA ALA A 52 -8.57 -10.06 -8.04
C ALA A 52 -8.42 -11.48 -8.64
N GLY A 53 -7.27 -12.13 -8.41
CA GLY A 53 -7.01 -13.50 -8.85
C GLY A 53 -7.74 -14.60 -8.06
N ARG A 54 -8.54 -14.26 -7.04
CA ARG A 54 -9.25 -15.22 -6.16
C ARG A 54 -10.73 -14.87 -5.99
N PRO A 55 -11.56 -15.06 -7.04
CA PRO A 55 -12.95 -14.60 -7.05
C PRO A 55 -13.86 -15.29 -6.03
N GLU A 56 -13.50 -16.47 -5.52
CA GLU A 56 -14.28 -17.20 -4.50
C GLU A 56 -13.92 -16.82 -3.05
N GLY A 57 -13.17 -15.73 -2.84
CA GLY A 57 -12.58 -15.43 -1.53
C GLY A 57 -13.57 -15.04 -0.43
N GLY A 58 -13.23 -15.41 0.81
CA GLY A 58 -13.96 -15.07 2.04
C GLY A 58 -13.39 -13.86 2.79
N ARG A 59 -13.69 -13.76 4.10
CA ARG A 59 -13.32 -12.63 4.97
C ARG A 59 -11.83 -12.26 4.96
N GLU A 60 -10.94 -13.23 4.77
CA GLU A 60 -9.50 -12.97 4.67
C GLU A 60 -9.13 -12.12 3.45
N LEU A 61 -9.84 -12.33 2.33
CA LEU A 61 -9.64 -11.56 1.10
C LEU A 61 -10.09 -10.11 1.29
N ALA A 62 -11.13 -9.88 2.11
CA ALA A 62 -11.58 -8.53 2.45
C ALA A 62 -10.54 -7.75 3.26
N LEU A 63 -9.80 -8.43 4.15
CA LEU A 63 -8.71 -7.79 4.89
C LEU A 63 -7.50 -7.50 3.99
N ASP A 64 -7.22 -8.37 3.01
CA ASP A 64 -6.17 -8.11 2.02
C ASP A 64 -6.55 -6.95 1.08
N LEU A 65 -7.84 -6.83 0.73
CA LEU A 65 -8.35 -5.69 -0.03
C LEU A 65 -8.25 -4.38 0.78
N LEU A 66 -8.61 -4.40 2.06
CA LEU A 66 -8.45 -3.24 2.93
C LEU A 66 -6.97 -2.87 3.12
N ALA A 67 -6.07 -3.86 3.16
CA ALA A 67 -4.64 -3.60 3.21
C ALA A 67 -4.14 -2.97 1.90
N ALA A 68 -4.65 -3.42 0.76
CA ALA A 68 -4.35 -2.82 -0.54
C ALA A 68 -4.75 -1.34 -0.59
N ASP A 69 -5.98 -1.04 -0.18
CA ASP A 69 -6.52 0.32 -0.09
C ASP A 69 -5.69 1.21 0.85
N ALA A 70 -5.33 0.70 2.04
CA ALA A 70 -4.49 1.42 2.98
C ALA A 70 -3.10 1.74 2.39
N PHE A 71 -2.46 0.81 1.67
CA PHE A 71 -1.18 1.07 1.01
C PHE A 71 -1.28 2.14 -0.07
N VAL A 72 -2.36 2.15 -0.86
CA VAL A 72 -2.58 3.20 -1.87
C VAL A 72 -2.81 4.55 -1.18
N THR A 73 -3.61 4.58 -0.13
CA THR A 73 -3.84 5.80 0.68
C THR A 73 -2.51 6.33 1.24
N TYR A 74 -1.70 5.46 1.86
CA TYR A 74 -0.41 5.85 2.39
C TYR A 74 0.58 6.29 1.31
N ALA A 75 0.51 5.73 0.10
CA ALA A 75 1.31 6.21 -1.02
C ALA A 75 1.01 7.68 -1.34
N PHE A 76 -0.27 8.05 -1.36
CA PHE A 76 -0.70 9.43 -1.56
C PHE A 76 -0.33 10.34 -0.38
N GLU A 77 -0.48 9.88 0.86
CA GLU A 77 -0.04 10.63 2.05
C GLU A 77 1.47 10.89 1.99
N ALA A 78 2.29 9.86 1.74
CA ALA A 78 3.73 10.00 1.61
C ALA A 78 4.14 10.92 0.46
N GLN A 79 3.41 10.89 -0.67
CA GLN A 79 3.64 11.82 -1.77
C GLN A 79 3.28 13.24 -1.39
N ALA A 80 2.14 13.47 -0.73
CA ALA A 80 1.74 14.80 -0.29
C ALA A 80 2.71 15.38 0.75
N GLU A 81 3.22 14.54 1.66
CA GLU A 81 4.24 14.90 2.66
C GLU A 81 5.59 15.26 2.00
N ALA A 82 5.95 14.59 0.90
CA ALA A 82 7.21 14.82 0.19
C ALA A 82 7.13 15.97 -0.84
N ASP A 83 6.11 15.95 -1.70
CA ASP A 83 5.84 16.94 -2.74
C ASP A 83 4.40 16.79 -3.30
N VAL A 84 3.55 17.78 -3.02
CA VAL A 84 2.16 17.82 -3.51
C VAL A 84 2.07 17.83 -5.04
N ALA A 85 3.04 18.41 -5.75
CA ALA A 85 3.01 18.47 -7.21
C ALA A 85 3.11 17.09 -7.87
N GLY A 86 3.68 16.10 -7.17
CA GLY A 86 3.82 14.73 -7.65
C GLY A 86 2.55 13.87 -7.59
N LEU A 87 1.46 14.33 -6.97
CA LEU A 87 0.24 13.54 -6.75
C LEU A 87 -0.40 13.05 -8.05
N VAL A 88 -0.45 13.88 -9.09
CA VAL A 88 -1.05 13.50 -10.39
C VAL A 88 -0.22 12.40 -11.07
N ALA A 89 1.11 12.52 -11.01
CA ALA A 89 1.99 11.51 -11.59
C ALA A 89 1.87 10.17 -10.84
N LEU A 90 1.76 10.20 -9.51
CA LEU A 90 1.53 9.01 -8.70
C LEU A 90 0.19 8.35 -9.04
N ALA A 91 -0.89 9.14 -9.14
CA ALA A 91 -2.20 8.63 -9.53
C ALA A 91 -2.18 7.92 -10.88
N GLY A 92 -1.46 8.48 -11.86
CA GLY A 92 -1.25 7.85 -13.16
C GLY A 92 -0.58 6.47 -13.06
N ARG A 93 0.46 6.34 -12.22
CA ARG A 93 1.14 5.05 -11.99
C ARG A 93 0.25 4.02 -11.28
N VAL A 94 -0.53 4.46 -10.29
CA VAL A 94 -1.48 3.60 -9.57
C VAL A 94 -2.59 3.08 -10.50
N GLY A 95 -3.15 3.95 -11.34
CA GLY A 95 -4.20 3.59 -12.29
C GLY A 95 -3.70 2.64 -13.39
N ALA A 96 -2.51 2.89 -13.95
CA ALA A 96 -1.96 2.06 -15.03
C ALA A 96 -1.72 0.60 -14.62
N ALA A 97 -1.31 0.37 -13.37
CA ALA A 97 -1.06 -0.98 -12.85
C ALA A 97 -2.33 -1.79 -12.57
N SER A 98 -3.49 -1.14 -12.52
CA SER A 98 -4.79 -1.79 -12.24
C SER A 98 -5.51 -2.28 -13.50
N GLY A 99 -4.98 -1.94 -14.69
CA GLY A 99 -5.55 -2.31 -16.00
C GLY A 99 -4.67 -3.24 -16.84
N SER A 100 -3.62 -3.83 -16.25
CA SER A 100 -2.70 -4.78 -16.92
C SER A 100 -2.95 -6.22 -16.50
#